data_AF-A0A0Q6VUV9-F1
#
_entry.id   AF-A0A0Q6VUV9-F1
#
_cell.length_a   1.000
_cell.length_b   1.000
_cell.length_c   1.000
_cell.angle_alpha   90.00
_cell.angle_beta   90.00
_cell.angle_gamma   90.00
#
_symmetry.space_group_name_H-M   'P 1'
#
loop_
_entity.id
_entity.type
_entity.pdbx_description
1 polymer ?
#
loop_
_entity_poly.entity_id
_entity_poly.type
_entity_poly.pdbx_seq_one_letter_code
_entity_poly.pdbx_strand_id
1 'polypeptide(L)'
;MTDGFVIALTDEWLVMHGLEDGVHLDDIVMLRLRDVSRVWFRDDDAYHHRAIAGLGQSVASFECDDTASARELLNAASGRADILAIHLETLQGEPLFVGRVVDVRKKSFDLHYVGRDGVWSGNVDRLKYRDVTRIELGGRYLQALSRFADPYPGSAESE
;
A
#
# COMPACT_ATOMS: atom_id res chain seq x y z
N MET A 1 2.28 7.42 -12.47
CA MET A 1 1.22 8.42 -12.24
C MET A 1 0.12 7.67 -11.54
N THR A 2 -0.31 8.14 -10.38
CA THR A 2 -1.38 7.52 -9.58
C THR A 2 -2.56 8.48 -9.58
N ASP A 3 -3.77 7.97 -9.83
CA ASP A 3 -5.02 8.72 -9.86
C ASP A 3 -5.97 8.12 -8.83
N GLY A 4 -6.87 8.91 -8.25
CA GLY A 4 -7.77 8.43 -7.20
C GLY A 4 -8.31 9.52 -6.28
N PHE A 5 -9.09 9.09 -5.29
CA PHE A 5 -9.69 9.97 -4.30
C PHE A 5 -8.77 10.08 -3.10
N VAL A 6 -8.49 11.30 -2.65
CA VAL A 6 -7.84 11.53 -1.36
C VAL A 6 -8.79 11.12 -0.24
N ILE A 7 -8.35 10.22 0.63
CA ILE A 7 -9.16 9.67 1.74
C ILE A 7 -8.58 9.97 3.12
N ALA A 8 -7.29 10.34 3.20
CA ALA A 8 -6.68 10.92 4.39
C ALA A 8 -5.45 11.75 4.01
N LEU A 9 -5.06 12.67 4.89
CA LEU A 9 -3.87 13.50 4.75
C LEU A 9 -3.21 13.63 6.12
N THR A 10 -1.88 13.54 6.16
CA THR A 10 -1.06 13.79 7.34
C THR A 10 -0.02 14.86 6.99
N ASP A 11 0.76 15.30 7.98
CA ASP A 11 1.87 16.25 7.80
C ASP A 11 2.92 15.76 6.78
N GLU A 12 3.07 14.44 6.63
CA GLU A 12 4.10 13.82 5.79
C GLU A 12 3.55 12.91 4.68
N TRP A 13 2.28 12.52 4.72
CA TRP A 13 1.70 11.50 3.84
C TRP A 13 0.33 11.87 3.30
N LEU A 14 0.09 11.51 2.05
CA LEU A 14 -1.22 11.48 1.41
C LEU A 14 -1.71 10.02 1.38
N VAL A 15 -2.96 9.77 1.73
CA VAL A 15 -3.62 8.47 1.51
C VAL A 15 -4.74 8.64 0.50
N MET A 16 -4.78 7.76 -0.50
CA MET A 16 -5.76 7.80 -1.57
C MET A 16 -6.32 6.41 -1.89
N HIS A 17 -7.57 6.36 -2.33
CA HIS A 17 -8.15 5.17 -2.96
C HIS A 17 -7.95 5.28 -4.47
N GLY A 18 -7.09 4.42 -4.99
CA GLY A 18 -6.68 4.40 -6.38
C GLY A 18 -7.82 4.09 -7.34
N LEU A 19 -7.76 4.75 -8.49
CA LEU A 19 -8.62 4.50 -9.64
C LEU A 19 -7.83 3.77 -10.72
N GLU A 20 -8.34 2.61 -11.14
CA GLU A 20 -7.90 1.87 -12.31
C GLU A 20 -8.91 2.04 -13.45
N ASP A 21 -8.42 2.13 -14.68
CA ASP A 21 -9.22 2.35 -15.90
C ASP A 21 -10.19 3.55 -15.83
N GLY A 22 -9.89 4.52 -14.96
CA GLY A 22 -10.62 5.77 -14.78
C GLY A 22 -11.94 5.67 -14.01
N VAL A 23 -12.47 4.49 -13.69
CA VAL A 23 -13.76 4.35 -12.97
C VAL A 23 -13.80 3.23 -11.95
N HIS A 24 -12.79 2.36 -11.90
CA HIS A 24 -12.77 1.24 -10.97
C HIS A 24 -11.90 1.56 -9.77
N LEU A 25 -12.48 1.51 -8.58
CA LEU A 25 -11.70 1.55 -7.35
C LEU A 25 -10.88 0.25 -7.20
N ASP A 26 -9.59 0.37 -6.83
CA ASP A 26 -8.66 -0.76 -6.71
C ASP A 26 -7.89 -0.79 -5.39
N ASP A 27 -6.73 -0.14 -5.32
CA ASP A 27 -5.80 -0.17 -4.19
C ASP A 27 -5.94 1.05 -3.27
N ILE A 28 -5.56 0.90 -1.99
CA ILE A 28 -5.28 2.06 -1.15
C ILE A 28 -3.79 2.36 -1.27
N VAL A 29 -3.47 3.59 -1.63
CA VAL A 29 -2.11 4.07 -1.85
C VAL A 29 -1.78 5.15 -0.83
N MET A 30 -0.63 5.02 -0.19
CA MET A 30 -0.05 6.03 0.69
C MET A 30 1.20 6.58 0.02
N LEU A 31 1.27 7.88 -0.20
CA LEU A 31 2.39 8.56 -0.86
C LEU A 31 3.05 9.54 0.10
N ARG A 32 4.38 9.49 0.21
CA ARG A 32 5.13 10.47 1.01
C ARG A 32 5.09 11.82 0.31
N LEU A 33 4.56 12.85 0.97
CA LEU A 33 4.29 14.16 0.37
C LEU A 33 5.53 14.80 -0.26
N ARG A 34 6.68 14.69 0.41
CA ARG A 34 7.93 15.28 -0.10
C ARG A 34 8.42 14.67 -1.42
N ASP A 35 7.94 13.48 -1.79
CA ASP A 35 8.27 12.82 -3.06
C ASP A 35 7.22 13.07 -4.15
N VAL A 36 6.10 13.72 -3.82
CA VAL A 36 5.08 14.11 -4.80
C VAL A 36 5.55 15.37 -5.52
N SER A 37 5.98 15.20 -6.76
CA SER A 37 6.51 16.30 -7.59
C SER A 37 5.43 17.17 -8.22
N ARG A 38 4.23 16.61 -8.47
CA ARG A 38 3.13 17.31 -9.13
C ARG A 38 1.79 16.68 -8.82
N VAL A 39 0.78 17.53 -8.68
CA VAL A 39 -0.62 17.15 -8.53
C VAL A 39 -1.42 17.78 -9.66
N TRP A 40 -2.33 17.01 -10.26
CA TRP A 40 -3.31 17.51 -11.21
C TRP A 40 -4.69 17.35 -10.60
N PHE A 41 -5.42 18.45 -10.50
CA PHE A 41 -6.82 18.42 -10.14
C PHE A 41 -7.64 18.15 -11.40
N ARG A 42 -8.71 17.35 -11.28
CA ARG A 42 -9.64 17.08 -12.37
C ARG A 42 -10.96 17.77 -12.06
N ASP A 43 -11.40 18.65 -12.95
CA ASP A 43 -12.66 19.40 -12.80
C ASP A 43 -13.91 18.53 -13.06
N ASP A 44 -13.73 17.27 -13.50
CA ASP A 44 -14.79 16.31 -13.86
C ASP A 44 -15.09 15.28 -12.77
N ASP A 45 -14.81 15.61 -11.50
CA ASP A 45 -15.02 14.73 -10.33
C ASP A 45 -16.46 14.17 -10.27
N ALA A 46 -17.46 14.96 -10.68
CA ALA A 46 -18.85 14.54 -10.72
C ALA A 46 -19.13 13.30 -11.60
N TYR A 47 -18.35 13.09 -12.68
CA TYR A 47 -18.48 11.88 -13.50
C TYR A 47 -18.00 10.64 -12.73
N HIS A 48 -16.85 10.74 -12.06
CA HIS A 48 -16.22 9.64 -11.34
C HIS A 48 -17.09 9.17 -10.17
N HIS A 49 -17.62 10.10 -9.36
CA HIS A 49 -18.57 9.76 -8.29
C HIS A 49 -19.82 9.03 -8.81
N ARG A 50 -20.38 9.49 -9.94
CA ARG A 50 -21.56 8.83 -10.55
C ARG A 50 -21.21 7.44 -11.08
N ALA A 51 -20.06 7.28 -11.74
CA ALA A 51 -19.63 6.00 -12.28
C ALA A 51 -19.42 4.97 -11.17
N ILE A 52 -18.70 5.35 -10.10
CA ILE A 52 -18.44 4.52 -8.92
C ILE A 52 -19.75 4.09 -8.25
N ALA A 53 -20.65 5.03 -8.01
CA ALA A 53 -21.96 4.73 -7.45
C ALA A 53 -22.78 3.80 -8.35
N GLY A 54 -22.74 4.01 -9.68
CA GLY A 54 -23.40 3.16 -10.67
C GLY A 54 -22.84 1.73 -10.73
N LEU A 55 -21.57 1.55 -10.39
CA LEU A 55 -20.91 0.23 -10.25
C LEU A 55 -21.16 -0.41 -8.87
N GLY A 56 -21.89 0.25 -7.97
CA GLY A 56 -22.11 -0.22 -6.60
C GLY A 56 -20.85 -0.21 -5.73
N GLN A 57 -19.83 0.55 -6.14
CA GLN A 57 -18.59 0.72 -5.38
C GLN A 57 -18.72 1.94 -4.46
N SER A 58 -17.90 1.98 -3.41
CA SER A 58 -17.80 3.12 -2.50
C SER A 58 -16.34 3.43 -2.21
N VAL A 59 -15.98 4.70 -2.16
CA VAL A 59 -14.65 5.14 -1.76
C VAL A 59 -14.38 4.66 -0.33
N ALA A 60 -13.22 4.05 -0.11
CA ALA A 60 -12.81 3.53 1.19
C ALA A 60 -12.58 4.67 2.18
N SER A 61 -12.79 4.40 3.47
CA SER A 61 -12.32 5.28 4.54
C SER A 61 -10.96 4.82 5.06
N PHE A 62 -10.12 5.79 5.41
CA PHE A 62 -8.85 5.55 6.08
C PHE A 62 -8.72 6.52 7.25
N GLU A 63 -8.72 5.99 8.47
CA GLU A 63 -8.61 6.79 9.68
C GLU A 63 -7.15 6.80 10.13
N CYS A 64 -6.58 7.99 10.23
CA CYS A 64 -5.27 8.23 10.83
C CYS A 64 -5.22 9.62 11.45
N ASP A 65 -4.30 9.81 12.39
CA ASP A 65 -4.00 11.13 12.95
C ASP A 65 -3.30 12.01 11.89
N ASP A 66 -3.51 13.33 11.95
CA ASP A 66 -2.86 14.29 11.05
C ASP A 66 -1.32 14.25 11.20
N THR A 67 -0.80 13.76 12.32
CA THR A 67 0.65 13.58 12.57
C THR A 67 1.14 12.15 12.34
N ALA A 68 0.29 11.27 11.77
CA ALA A 68 0.63 9.87 11.59
C ALA A 68 1.88 9.68 10.72
N SER A 69 2.82 8.93 11.29
CA SER A 69 4.10 8.57 10.70
C SER A 69 3.98 7.38 9.75
N ALA A 70 5.02 7.18 8.92
CA ALA A 70 5.14 6.00 8.06
C ALA A 70 4.97 4.67 8.83
N ARG A 71 5.40 4.63 10.09
CA ARG A 71 5.23 3.46 10.96
C ARG A 71 3.77 3.20 11.31
N GLU A 72 3.03 4.24 11.67
CA GLU A 72 1.61 4.13 12.03
C GLU A 72 0.77 3.76 10.81
N LEU A 73 1.07 4.36 9.67
CA LEU A 73 0.46 4.02 8.39
C LEU A 73 0.75 2.57 7.97
N LEU A 74 1.99 2.10 8.09
CA LEU A 74 2.35 0.71 7.81
C LEU A 74 1.63 -0.27 8.75
N ASN A 75 1.52 0.06 10.03
CA ASN A 75 0.78 -0.73 11.00
C ASN A 75 -0.71 -0.83 10.64
N ALA A 76 -1.33 0.31 10.31
CA ALA A 76 -2.73 0.36 9.90
C ALA A 76 -2.96 -0.44 8.60
N ALA A 77 -2.02 -0.36 7.64
CA ALA A 77 -2.07 -1.14 6.41
C ALA A 77 -1.95 -2.65 6.67
N SER A 78 -0.97 -3.05 7.50
CA SER A 78 -0.72 -4.46 7.83
C SER A 78 -1.87 -5.11 8.61
N GLY A 79 -2.66 -4.31 9.33
CA GLY A 79 -3.89 -4.77 9.98
C GLY A 79 -5.08 -4.99 9.02
N ARG A 80 -4.99 -4.49 7.78
CA ARG A 80 -6.06 -4.57 6.77
C ARG A 80 -5.76 -5.55 5.64
N ALA A 81 -4.49 -5.85 5.38
CA ALA A 81 -4.07 -6.77 4.31
C ALA A 81 -2.81 -7.56 4.72
N ASP A 82 -2.76 -8.84 4.34
CA ASP A 82 -1.61 -9.71 4.62
C ASP A 82 -0.39 -9.41 3.73
N ILE A 83 -0.63 -8.94 2.50
CA ILE A 83 0.42 -8.58 1.54
C ILE A 83 0.31 -7.09 1.22
N LEU A 84 1.44 -6.41 1.34
CA LEU A 84 1.64 -5.00 1.01
C LEU A 84 2.68 -4.86 -0.10
N ALA A 85 2.57 -3.79 -0.87
CA ALA A 85 3.65 -3.31 -1.74
C ALA A 85 4.31 -2.08 -1.11
N ILE A 86 5.63 -2.11 -0.98
CA ILE A 86 6.43 -1.08 -0.35
C ILE A 86 7.46 -0.56 -1.35
N HIS A 87 7.37 0.72 -1.66
CA HIS A 87 8.35 1.41 -2.47
C HIS A 87 9.38 2.13 -1.61
N LEU A 88 10.65 2.03 -2.01
CA LEU A 88 11.77 2.68 -1.34
C LEU A 88 12.47 3.71 -2.22
N GLU A 89 13.02 4.73 -1.58
CA GLU A 89 13.98 5.69 -2.11
C GLU A 89 15.33 4.97 -2.24
N THR A 90 15.49 4.13 -3.27
CA THR A 90 16.78 3.49 -3.57
C THR A 90 17.30 3.87 -4.95
N LEU A 91 18.60 4.14 -5.02
CA LEU A 91 19.36 4.33 -6.27
C LEU A 91 19.93 2.99 -6.79
N GLN A 92 19.92 1.92 -5.98
CA GLN A 92 20.44 0.60 -6.34
C GLN A 92 19.56 -0.54 -5.77
N GLY A 93 19.28 -1.56 -6.58
CA GLY A 93 18.44 -2.71 -6.20
C GLY A 93 16.98 -2.58 -6.64
N GLU A 94 16.11 -3.46 -6.12
CA GLU A 94 14.68 -3.43 -6.41
C GLU A 94 14.01 -2.32 -5.58
N PRO A 95 13.39 -1.31 -6.23
CA PRO A 95 12.75 -0.20 -5.54
C PRO A 95 11.37 -0.56 -4.98
N LEU A 96 10.90 -1.79 -5.21
CA LEU A 96 9.59 -2.29 -4.83
C LEU A 96 9.75 -3.65 -4.15
N PHE A 97 9.23 -3.74 -2.93
CA PHE A 97 9.13 -4.99 -2.20
C PHE A 97 7.65 -5.34 -2.03
N VAL A 98 7.27 -6.56 -2.41
CA VAL A 98 5.92 -7.08 -2.19
C VAL A 98 6.02 -8.19 -1.16
N GLY A 99 5.21 -8.13 -0.10
CA GLY A 99 5.35 -9.11 0.97
C GLY A 99 4.53 -8.82 2.22
N ARG A 100 4.80 -9.63 3.24
CA ARG A 100 4.14 -9.54 4.56
C ARG A 100 5.03 -8.81 5.54
N VAL A 101 4.50 -7.83 6.27
CA VAL A 101 5.20 -7.22 7.41
C VAL A 101 5.15 -8.18 8.58
N VAL A 102 6.31 -8.60 9.07
CA VAL A 102 6.42 -9.64 10.12
C VAL A 102 6.82 -9.08 11.47
N ASP A 103 7.51 -7.93 11.49
CA ASP A 103 7.84 -7.24 12.73
C ASP A 103 8.00 -5.73 12.49
N VAL A 104 7.59 -4.94 13.47
CA VAL A 104 7.53 -3.48 13.41
C VAL A 104 8.31 -2.91 14.59
N ARG A 105 9.38 -2.17 14.28
CA ARG A 105 10.26 -1.55 15.29
C ARG A 105 10.17 -0.04 15.22
N LYS A 106 10.96 0.64 16.06
CA LYS A 106 10.97 2.10 16.16
C LYS A 106 11.44 2.82 14.88
N LYS A 107 12.46 2.28 14.19
CA LYS A 107 13.08 2.93 13.01
C LYS A 107 13.08 2.09 11.73
N SER A 108 12.63 0.85 11.85
CA SER A 108 12.63 -0.14 10.79
C SER A 108 11.48 -1.12 10.98
N PHE A 109 11.22 -1.91 9.95
CA PHE A 109 10.31 -3.04 9.97
C PHE A 109 10.96 -4.19 9.20
N ASP A 110 10.51 -5.40 9.48
CA ASP A 110 10.94 -6.60 8.77
C ASP A 110 9.80 -7.01 7.82
N LEU A 111 10.16 -7.27 6.56
CA LEU A 111 9.25 -7.67 5.50
C LEU A 111 9.71 -9.02 4.93
N HIS A 112 8.80 -9.98 4.89
CA HIS A 112 9.02 -11.24 4.18
C HIS A 112 8.53 -11.09 2.75
N TYR A 113 9.46 -11.01 1.80
CA TYR A 113 9.16 -10.83 0.39
C TYR A 113 8.48 -12.08 -0.22
N VAL A 114 7.52 -11.83 -1.11
CA VAL A 114 6.93 -12.83 -2.00
C VAL A 114 7.16 -12.41 -3.45
N GLY A 115 7.71 -13.33 -4.23
CA GLY A 115 7.97 -13.13 -5.65
C GLY A 115 6.68 -13.04 -6.46
N ARG A 116 6.81 -12.52 -7.69
CA ARG A 116 5.71 -12.47 -8.67
C ARG A 116 5.24 -13.87 -9.11
N ASP A 117 6.07 -14.88 -8.88
CA ASP A 117 5.78 -16.30 -9.04
C ASP A 117 5.02 -16.90 -7.84
N GLY A 118 4.74 -16.11 -6.81
CA GLY A 118 4.06 -16.55 -5.59
C GLY A 118 4.98 -17.25 -4.58
N VAL A 119 6.29 -17.26 -4.80
CA VAL A 119 7.25 -17.95 -3.94
C VAL A 119 7.79 -17.00 -2.87
N TRP A 120 7.75 -17.40 -1.61
CA TRP A 120 8.32 -16.63 -0.51
C TRP A 120 9.85 -16.70 -0.53
N SER A 121 10.51 -15.56 -0.29
CA SER A 121 11.96 -15.51 -0.14
C SER A 121 12.44 -16.41 1.00
N GLY A 122 13.65 -16.97 0.88
CA GLY A 122 14.27 -17.70 1.98
C GLY A 122 14.69 -16.82 3.16
N ASN A 123 14.71 -15.49 2.97
CA ASN A 123 15.14 -14.52 3.97
C ASN A 123 14.06 -13.45 4.21
N VAL A 124 14.12 -12.86 5.41
CA VAL A 124 13.33 -11.68 5.79
C VAL A 124 14.22 -10.44 5.70
N ASP A 125 13.74 -9.42 4.99
CA ASP A 125 14.47 -8.18 4.76
C ASP A 125 14.10 -7.12 5.80
N ARG A 126 15.12 -6.42 6.31
CA ARG A 126 14.92 -5.28 7.23
C ARG A 126 14.98 -3.96 6.48
N LEU A 127 13.86 -3.25 6.47
CA LEU A 127 13.67 -1.98 5.76
C LEU A 127 13.51 -0.81 6.74
N LYS A 128 13.94 0.40 6.34
CA LYS A 128 13.84 1.61 7.19
C LYS A 128 12.68 2.48 6.73
N TYR A 129 11.88 2.98 7.67
CA TYR A 129 10.75 3.87 7.35
C TYR A 129 11.18 5.13 6.60
N ARG A 130 12.34 5.69 6.93
CA ARG A 130 12.86 6.90 6.29
C ARG A 130 13.12 6.72 4.78
N ASP A 131 13.31 5.47 4.35
CA ASP A 131 13.57 5.12 2.97
C ASP A 131 12.24 4.80 2.25
N VAL A 132 11.10 4.67 2.95
CA VAL A 132 9.80 4.39 2.32
C VAL A 132 9.24 5.65 1.67
N THR A 133 8.76 5.50 0.44
CA THR A 133 8.17 6.58 -0.39
C THR A 133 6.72 6.33 -0.76
N ARG A 134 6.32 5.04 -0.86
CA ARG A 134 4.94 4.62 -1.13
C ARG A 134 4.62 3.29 -0.44
N ILE A 135 3.40 3.18 0.07
CA ILE A 135 2.82 1.95 0.63
C ILE A 135 1.52 1.67 -0.10
N GLU A 136 1.30 0.43 -0.52
CA GLU A 136 0.09 -0.01 -1.21
C GLU A 136 -0.49 -1.23 -0.49
N LEU A 137 -1.81 -1.24 -0.38
CA LEU A 137 -2.57 -2.38 0.11
C LEU A 137 -3.85 -2.58 -0.69
N GLY A 138 -4.35 -3.81 -0.69
CA GLY A 138 -5.50 -4.16 -1.50
C GLY A 138 -5.15 -4.19 -2.97
N GLY A 139 -6.10 -3.80 -3.82
CA GLY A 139 -5.97 -3.96 -5.26
C GLY A 139 -5.97 -5.41 -5.73
N ARG A 140 -6.34 -5.61 -6.99
CA ARG A 140 -6.49 -6.96 -7.58
C ARG A 140 -5.19 -7.76 -7.54
N TYR A 141 -4.05 -7.10 -7.77
CA TYR A 141 -2.75 -7.76 -7.84
C TYR A 141 -2.31 -8.31 -6.48
N LEU A 142 -2.30 -7.49 -5.41
CA LEU A 142 -1.88 -7.96 -4.09
C LEU A 142 -2.87 -8.98 -3.51
N GLN A 143 -4.17 -8.82 -3.78
CA GLN A 143 -5.19 -9.81 -3.42
C GLN A 143 -4.96 -11.15 -4.13
N ALA A 144 -4.60 -11.14 -5.42
CA ALA A 144 -4.28 -12.35 -6.16
C ALA A 144 -3.05 -13.05 -5.58
N LEU A 145 -1.96 -12.32 -5.31
CA LEU A 145 -0.80 -12.88 -4.61
C LEU A 145 -1.18 -13.44 -3.24
N SER A 146 -1.99 -12.72 -2.46
CA SER A 146 -2.39 -13.17 -1.13
C SER A 146 -3.20 -14.46 -1.16
N ARG A 147 -3.93 -14.70 -2.25
CA ARG A 147 -4.79 -15.88 -2.41
C ARG A 147 -4.08 -17.07 -3.06
N PHE A 148 -3.15 -16.81 -3.97
CA PHE A 148 -2.59 -17.83 -4.87
C PHE A 148 -1.09 -18.03 -4.75
N ALA A 149 -0.39 -17.25 -3.90
CA ALA A 149 0.99 -17.55 -3.52
C ALA A 149 1.08 -18.87 -2.76
N ASP A 150 2.30 -19.39 -2.66
CA ASP A 150 2.60 -20.52 -1.79
C ASP A 150 2.17 -20.23 -0.35
N PRO A 151 1.83 -21.27 0.44
CA PRO A 151 1.54 -21.11 1.86
C PRO A 151 2.63 -20.31 2.57
N TYR A 152 2.21 -19.30 3.34
CA TYR A 152 3.16 -18.48 4.09
C TYR A 152 3.97 -19.35 5.06
N PRO A 153 5.32 -19.34 5.00
CA PRO A 153 6.15 -20.26 5.79
C PRO A 153 6.14 -19.97 7.29
N GLY A 154 5.75 -18.77 7.72
CA GLY A 154 5.72 -18.37 9.13
C GLY A 154 4.45 -18.74 9.91
N SER A 155 3.51 -19.48 9.31
CA SER A 155 2.30 -19.97 10.02
C SER A 155 2.43 -21.39 10.58
N ALA A 156 3.59 -22.04 10.43
CA ALA A 156 3.86 -23.35 11.01
C ALA A 156 4.34 -23.23 12.48
N GLU A 157 3.45 -22.80 13.38
CA GLU A 157 3.56 -23.08 14.82
C GLU A 157 2.16 -22.98 15.47
N SER A 158 1.49 -24.13 15.53
CA SER A 158 0.67 -24.62 16.66
C SER A 158 0.17 -26.01 16.26
N GLU A 159 0.83 -27.04 16.78
CA GLU A 159 0.28 -28.41 16.86
C GLU A 159 -1.06 -28.44 17.58
#